data_AF-A0A392PAW1-F1
#
_entry.id   AF-A0A392PAW1-F1
#
_cell.length_a   1.000
_cell.length_b   1.000
_cell.length_c   1.000
_cell.angle_alpha   90.00
_cell.angle_beta   90.00
_cell.angle_gamma   90.00
#
_symmetry.space_group_name_H-M   'P 1'
#
loop_
_entity.id
_entity.type
_entity.pdbx_description
1 polymer ?
#
loop_
_entity_poly.entity_id
_entity_poly.type
_entity_poly.pdbx_seq_one_letter_code
_entity_poly.pdbx_strand_id
1 'polypeptide(L)'
;GDLEEGLKRCQDLIDQNPRDFRPYLCQGIIYSLLDKKEEAAQQFETYEALVPKEFPQRGFLDDITLAAKGTSRVQFQKELGNQFSDQK
;
A
#
# COMPACT_ATOMS: atom_id res chain seq x y z
N GLY A 1 -0.33 -8.83 -13.47
CA GLY A 1 -1.49 -8.87 -12.56
C GLY A 1 -2.39 -7.73 -12.93
N ASP A 2 -3.70 -7.95 -12.88
CA ASP A 2 -4.68 -6.92 -13.20
C ASP A 2 -4.87 -6.02 -11.96
N LEU A 3 -4.47 -4.76 -12.08
CA LEU A 3 -4.49 -3.80 -10.97
C LEU A 3 -5.93 -3.43 -10.59
N GLU A 4 -6.85 -3.46 -11.56
CA GLU A 4 -8.27 -3.13 -11.36
C GLU A 4 -8.99 -4.24 -10.58
N GLU A 5 -8.74 -5.51 -10.92
CA GLU A 5 -9.13 -6.67 -10.09
C GLU A 5 -8.59 -6.56 -8.66
N GLY A 6 -7.34 -6.11 -8.51
CA GLY A 6 -6.71 -5.88 -7.21
C GLY A 6 -7.47 -4.84 -6.38
N LEU A 7 -7.84 -3.71 -6.98
CA LEU A 7 -8.63 -2.67 -6.33
C LEU A 7 -10.00 -3.21 -5.89
N LYS A 8 -10.68 -3.96 -6.75
CA LYS A 8 -12.00 -4.53 -6.45
C LYS A 8 -11.95 -5.50 -5.28
N ARG A 9 -10.93 -6.36 -5.21
CA ARG A 9 -10.74 -7.28 -4.06
C ARG A 9 -10.42 -6.53 -2.78
N CYS A 10 -9.60 -5.49 -2.84
CA CYS A 10 -9.33 -4.67 -1.66
C CYS A 10 -10.59 -3.96 -1.19
N GLN A 11 -11.42 -3.45 -2.11
CA GLN A 11 -12.69 -2.82 -1.77
C GLN A 11 -13.63 -3.81 -1.07
N ASP A 12 -13.79 -5.03 -1.59
CA ASP A 12 -14.60 -6.07 -0.96
C ASP A 12 -14.14 -6.40 0.48
N LEU A 13 -12.82 -6.42 0.71
CA LEU A 13 -12.25 -6.60 2.05
C LEU A 13 -12.52 -5.42 2.98
N ILE A 14 -12.55 -4.19 2.46
CA ILE A 14 -12.94 -2.99 3.23
C ILE A 14 -14.41 -3.06 3.62
N ASP A 15 -15.29 -3.44 2.69
CA ASP A 15 -16.72 -3.60 2.95
C ASP A 15 -16.99 -4.69 4.01
N GLN A 16 -16.20 -5.76 4.02
CA GLN A 16 -16.27 -6.81 5.05
C GLN A 16 -15.73 -6.36 6.41
N ASN A 17 -14.59 -5.66 6.44
CA ASN A 17 -13.98 -5.17 7.66
C ASN A 17 -13.32 -3.80 7.45
N PRO A 18 -14.05 -2.69 7.66
CA PRO A 18 -13.53 -1.35 7.39
C PRO A 18 -12.45 -0.92 8.37
N ARG A 19 -12.25 -1.65 9.48
CA ARG A 19 -11.16 -1.41 10.45
C ARG A 19 -9.88 -2.15 10.09
N ASP A 20 -9.90 -3.02 9.08
CA ASP A 20 -8.69 -3.65 8.59
C ASP A 20 -7.85 -2.64 7.82
N PHE A 21 -6.63 -2.38 8.26
CA PHE A 21 -5.77 -1.39 7.61
C PHE A 21 -5.11 -1.93 6.32
N ARG A 22 -5.02 -3.25 6.14
CA ARG A 22 -4.25 -3.88 5.05
C ARG A 22 -4.84 -3.60 3.66
N PRO A 23 -6.17 -3.64 3.45
CA PRO A 23 -6.77 -3.30 2.17
C PRO A 23 -6.47 -1.86 1.73
N TYR A 24 -6.47 -0.91 2.66
CA TYR A 24 -6.14 0.49 2.37
C TYR A 24 -4.67 0.63 1.93
N LEU A 25 -3.73 -0.06 2.60
CA LEU A 25 -2.33 -0.09 2.14
C LEU A 25 -2.22 -0.65 0.71
N CYS A 26 -2.88 -1.77 0.43
CA CYS A 26 -2.90 -2.36 -0.90
C CYS A 26 -3.50 -1.43 -1.96
N GLN A 27 -4.62 -0.75 -1.66
CA GLN A 27 -5.20 0.24 -2.57
C GLN A 27 -4.22 1.40 -2.81
N GLY A 28 -3.56 1.91 -1.77
CA GLY A 28 -2.55 2.97 -1.89
C GLY A 28 -1.39 2.59 -2.82
N ILE A 29 -0.88 1.37 -2.68
CA ILE A 29 0.17 0.80 -3.54
C ILE A 29 -0.34 0.69 -4.99
N ILE A 30 -1.53 0.14 -5.20
CA ILE A 30 -2.11 -0.03 -6.54
C ILE A 30 -2.35 1.33 -7.20
N TYR A 31 -2.89 2.30 -6.48
CA TYR A 31 -3.08 3.67 -6.99
C TYR A 31 -1.74 4.34 -7.32
N SER A 32 -0.70 4.13 -6.52
CA SER A 32 0.66 4.61 -6.82
C SER A 32 1.20 3.99 -8.12
N LEU A 33 0.95 2.70 -8.34
CA LEU A 33 1.31 2.00 -9.59
C LEU A 33 0.50 2.48 -10.81
N LEU A 34 -0.71 3.00 -10.59
CA LEU A 34 -1.57 3.62 -11.62
C LEU A 34 -1.28 5.11 -11.82
N ASP A 35 -0.27 5.68 -11.15
CA ASP A 35 0.06 7.12 -11.13
C ASP A 35 -1.06 8.02 -10.53
N LYS A 36 -2.00 7.42 -9.80
CA LYS A 36 -3.12 8.09 -9.13
C LYS A 36 -2.71 8.57 -7.74
N LYS A 37 -1.84 9.57 -7.69
CA LYS A 37 -1.17 10.02 -6.46
C LYS A 37 -2.13 10.53 -5.38
N GLU A 38 -3.19 11.24 -5.76
CA GLU A 38 -4.20 11.75 -4.80
C GLU A 38 -5.03 10.62 -4.18
N GLU A 39 -5.46 9.65 -4.99
CA GLU A 39 -6.16 8.46 -4.49
C GLU A 39 -5.23 7.63 -3.61
N ALA A 40 -3.96 7.46 -4.01
CA ALA A 40 -2.97 6.76 -3.20
C ALA A 40 -2.76 7.41 -1.83
N ALA A 41 -2.61 8.74 -1.79
CA ALA A 41 -2.41 9.49 -0.56
C ALA A 41 -3.57 9.27 0.43
N GLN A 42 -4.82 9.38 -0.02
CA GLN A 42 -6.00 9.16 0.82
C GLN A 42 -6.04 7.76 1.43
N GLN A 43 -5.65 6.75 0.66
CA GLN A 43 -5.58 5.38 1.15
C GLN A 43 -4.47 5.19 2.19
N PHE A 44 -3.31 5.81 1.97
CA PHE A 44 -2.22 5.78 2.96
C PHE A 44 -2.58 6.53 4.25
N GLU A 45 -3.26 7.68 4.17
CA GLU A 45 -3.74 8.40 5.36
C GLU A 45 -4.71 7.54 6.18
N THR A 46 -5.63 6.85 5.50
CA THR A 46 -6.58 5.94 6.17
C THR A 46 -5.85 4.75 6.80
N TYR A 47 -4.89 4.16 6.10
CA TYR A 47 -4.02 3.13 6.62
C TYR A 47 -3.27 3.60 7.88
N GLU A 48 -2.63 4.77 7.85
CA GLU A 48 -1.87 5.32 8.97
C GLU A 48 -2.75 5.58 10.21
N ALA A 49 -4.02 5.96 10.00
CA ALA A 49 -4.99 6.16 11.07
C ALA A 49 -5.47 4.85 11.73
N LEU A 50 -5.48 3.74 10.97
CA LEU A 50 -5.97 2.43 11.44
C LEU A 50 -4.87 1.55 12.02
N VAL A 51 -3.60 1.78 11.68
CA VAL A 51 -2.49 0.95 12.14
C VAL A 51 -2.17 1.19 13.61
N PRO A 52 -2.13 0.15 14.45
CA PRO A 52 -1.68 0.27 15.83
C PRO A 52 -0.22 0.72 15.91
N LYS A 53 0.09 1.66 16.81
CA LYS A 53 1.48 2.15 17.00
C LYS A 53 2.46 1.03 17.38
N GLU A 54 1.99 0.01 18.10
CA GLU A 54 2.78 -1.14 18.56
C GLU A 54 2.84 -2.29 17.54
N PHE A 55 2.37 -2.08 16.31
CA PHE A 55 2.36 -3.15 15.31
C PHE A 55 3.81 -3.54 14.95
N PRO A 56 4.21 -4.81 15.13
CA PRO A 56 5.62 -5.22 15.06
C PRO A 56 6.27 -5.01 13.69
N GLN A 57 5.48 -4.87 12.64
CA GLN A 57 5.96 -4.64 11.26
C GLN A 57 5.71 -3.21 10.78
N ARG A 58 5.34 -2.28 11.68
CA ARG A 58 4.98 -0.91 11.30
C ARG A 58 6.08 -0.19 10.54
N GLY A 59 7.35 -0.35 10.94
CA GLY A 59 8.49 0.25 10.23
C GLY A 59 8.56 -0.18 8.76
N PHE A 60 8.45 -1.47 8.49
CA PHE A 60 8.42 -2.01 7.13
C PHE A 60 7.27 -1.45 6.28
N LEU A 61 6.08 -1.29 6.88
CA LEU A 61 4.94 -0.72 6.18
C LEU A 61 5.10 0.79 5.93
N ASP A 62 5.81 1.50 6.81
CA ASP A 62 6.17 2.91 6.64
C ASP A 62 7.15 3.07 5.47
N ASP A 63 8.16 2.21 5.36
CA ASP A 63 9.10 2.17 4.23
C ASP A 63 8.38 1.95 2.90
N ILE A 64 7.41 1.01 2.85
CA ILE A 64 6.58 0.78 1.66
C ILE A 64 5.78 2.03 1.31
N THR A 65 5.17 2.66 2.31
CA THR A 65 4.35 3.87 2.13
C THR A 65 5.20 5.04 1.64
N LEU A 66 6.40 5.21 2.18
CA LEU A 66 7.36 6.21 1.75
C LEU A 66 7.80 5.99 0.30
N ALA A 67 8.16 4.75 -0.05
CA ALA A 67 8.55 4.38 -1.41
C ALA A 67 7.39 4.57 -2.41
N ALA A 68 6.16 4.30 -2.00
CA ALA A 68 4.98 4.49 -2.85
C ALA A 68 4.64 5.98 -3.06
N LYS A 69 4.78 6.81 -2.02
CA LYS A 69 4.51 8.25 -2.08
C LYS A 69 5.62 9.04 -2.80
N GLY A 70 6.87 8.62 -2.66
CA GLY A 70 8.06 9.42 -3.03
C GLY A 70 8.63 9.17 -4.42
N THR A 71 8.21 8.12 -5.13
CA THR A 71 9.01 7.61 -6.24
C THR A 71 8.19 7.36 -7.52
N SER A 72 8.83 7.57 -8.67
CA SER A 72 8.23 7.22 -9.97
C SER A 72 7.87 5.73 -10.00
N ARG A 73 6.78 5.37 -10.69
CA ARG A 73 6.30 3.99 -10.86
C ARG A 73 7.41 2.96 -11.12
N VAL A 74 8.39 3.31 -11.96
CA VAL A 74 9.53 2.44 -12.31
C VAL A 74 10.44 2.17 -11.11
N GLN A 75 10.67 3.19 -10.30
CA GLN A 75 11.58 3.16 -9.17
C GLN A 75 10.93 2.46 -7.97
N PHE A 76 9.65 2.68 -7.75
CA PHE A 76 8.85 1.97 -6.76
C PHE A 76 8.79 0.45 -7.03
N GLN A 77 8.59 0.04 -8.29
CA GLN A 77 8.62 -1.40 -8.65
C GLN A 77 9.99 -2.03 -8.39
N LYS A 78 11.07 -1.30 -8.66
CA LYS A 78 12.44 -1.76 -8.41
C LYS A 78 12.71 -1.89 -6.91
N GLU A 79 12.32 -0.90 -6.10
CA GLU A 79 12.53 -0.93 -4.65
C GLU A 79 11.70 -2.02 -3.97
N LEU A 80 10.42 -2.15 -4.33
CA LEU A 80 9.60 -3.28 -3.86
C LEU A 80 10.25 -4.61 -4.21
N GLY A 81 10.64 -4.80 -5.48
CA GLY A 81 11.27 -6.05 -5.93
C GLY A 81 12.57 -6.37 -5.19
N ASN A 82 13.37 -5.35 -4.87
CA ASN A 82 14.59 -5.51 -4.07
C ASN A 82 14.25 -5.94 -2.64
N GLN A 83 13.34 -5.24 -1.96
CA GLN A 83 12.97 -5.55 -0.57
C GLN A 83 12.39 -6.96 -0.38
N PHE A 84 11.65 -7.50 -1.37
CA PHE A 84 11.18 -8.89 -1.35
C PHE A 84 12.27 -9.92 -1.67
N SER A 85 13.40 -9.50 -2.27
CA SER A 85 14.51 -10.38 -2.63
C SER A 85 15.56 -10.51 -1.51
N ASP A 86 15.66 -9.51 -0.62
CA ASP A 86 16.64 -9.47 0.48
C ASP A 86 16.28 -10.39 1.67
N GLN A 87 15.18 -11.16 1.59
CA GLN A 87 14.78 -12.16 2.60
C GLN A 87 15.20 -13.62 2.26
N LYS A 88 16.14 -13.82 1.32
CA LYS A 88 16.62 -15.17 0.92
C LYS A 88 17.84 -15.66 1.67
#